data_AF-A0A955FS97-F1
#
_entry.id   AF-A0A955FS97-F1
#
_cell.length_a   1.000
_cell.length_b   1.000
_cell.length_c   1.000
_cell.angle_alpha   90.00
_cell.angle_beta   90.00
_cell.angle_gamma   90.00
#
_symmetry.space_group_name_H-M   'P 1'
#
loop_
_entity.id
_entity.type
_entity.pdbx_description
1 polymer ?
#
loop_
_entity_poly.entity_id
_entity_poly.type
_entity_poly.pdbx_seq_one_letter_code
_entity_poly.pdbx_strand_id
1 'polypeptide(L)'
;MKMSDRRKDLRPREKLQARGAEALSDYELLMAIIGSGTQYADVTKLAREVQKLLKEKGSELSYKDLLSVKSLGPAKATQIMAGFELWRRQFEVSERPIIDSPEKAVEQLSDIRDKKQEYFVCLTLDGANRL
;
A
#
# COMPACT_ATOMS: atom_id res chain seq x y z
N MET A 1 1.02 -22.09 14.90
CA MET A 1 2.32 -21.51 15.31
C MET A 1 2.11 -20.03 15.55
N LYS A 2 2.40 -19.52 16.74
CA LYS A 2 2.23 -18.09 17.04
C LYS A 2 3.36 -17.31 16.39
N MET A 3 3.11 -16.04 16.04
CA MET A 3 4.17 -15.18 15.47
C MET A 3 5.39 -14.98 16.38
N SER A 4 5.22 -15.12 17.70
CA SER A 4 6.32 -15.15 18.68
C SER A 4 7.28 -16.31 18.47
N ASP A 5 6.81 -17.41 17.87
CA ASP A 5 7.56 -18.67 17.75
C ASP A 5 8.42 -18.68 16.48
N ARG A 6 8.28 -17.68 15.61
CA ARG A 6 9.11 -17.52 14.42
C ARG A 6 10.50 -17.01 14.79
N ARG A 7 11.51 -17.44 14.03
CA ARG A 7 12.85 -16.84 14.09
C ARG A 7 12.75 -15.33 13.92
N LYS A 8 13.57 -14.58 14.66
CA LYS A 8 13.44 -13.12 14.76
C LYS A 8 13.50 -12.44 13.40
N ASP A 9 14.36 -12.91 12.51
CA ASP A 9 14.57 -12.42 11.14
C ASP A 9 13.38 -12.67 10.19
N LEU A 10 12.46 -13.56 10.56
CA LEU A 10 11.23 -13.87 9.81
C LEU A 10 9.99 -13.16 10.36
N ARG A 11 10.13 -12.40 11.43
CA ARG A 11 9.04 -11.57 11.97
C ARG A 11 8.96 -10.28 11.16
N PRO A 12 7.76 -9.82 10.75
CA PRO A 12 7.63 -8.75 9.76
C PRO A 12 8.38 -7.46 10.09
N ARG A 13 8.32 -6.97 11.35
CA ARG A 13 8.99 -5.72 11.73
C ARG A 13 10.51 -5.84 11.68
N GLU A 14 11.05 -6.95 12.16
CA GLU A 14 12.47 -7.24 12.13
C GLU A 14 12.96 -7.53 10.70
N LYS A 15 12.16 -8.25 9.89
CA LYS A 15 12.43 -8.48 8.46
C LYS A 15 12.47 -7.16 7.69
N LEU A 16 11.52 -6.26 7.97
CA LEU A 16 11.45 -4.92 7.39
C LEU A 16 12.71 -4.10 7.76
N GLN A 17 13.14 -4.14 9.02
CA GLN A 17 14.36 -3.45 9.46
C GLN A 17 15.63 -4.02 8.80
N ALA A 18 15.70 -5.34 8.60
CA ALA A 18 16.91 -6.00 8.10
C ALA A 18 17.01 -6.03 6.57
N ARG A 19 15.89 -6.04 5.85
CA ARG A 19 15.84 -6.31 4.40
C ARG A 19 14.96 -5.35 3.59
N GLY A 20 14.43 -4.29 4.20
CA GLY A 20 13.56 -3.35 3.51
C GLY A 20 12.13 -3.86 3.29
N ALA A 21 11.28 -2.98 2.76
CA ALA A 21 9.85 -3.24 2.54
C ALA A 21 9.61 -4.19 1.37
N GLU A 22 10.49 -4.15 0.37
CA GLU A 22 10.50 -4.99 -0.82
C GLU A 22 10.65 -6.49 -0.51
N ALA A 23 11.20 -6.83 0.65
CA ALA A 23 11.30 -8.21 1.10
C ALA A 23 9.98 -8.77 1.67
N LEU A 24 8.98 -7.92 1.92
CA LEU A 24 7.71 -8.28 2.53
C LEU A 24 6.61 -8.38 1.46
N SER A 25 5.76 -9.38 1.61
CA SER A 25 4.47 -9.43 0.92
C SER A 25 3.48 -8.43 1.53
N ASP A 26 2.41 -8.05 0.80
CA ASP A 26 1.41 -7.09 1.30
C ASP A 26 0.81 -7.48 2.66
N TYR A 27 0.54 -8.77 2.88
CA TYR A 27 0.00 -9.22 4.16
C TYR A 27 1.06 -9.17 5.27
N GLU A 28 2.35 -9.35 4.96
CA GLU A 28 3.43 -9.12 5.93
C GLU A 28 3.59 -7.64 6.26
N LEU A 29 3.40 -6.73 5.29
CA LEU A 29 3.34 -5.29 5.55
C LEU A 29 2.17 -4.95 6.48
N LEU A 30 0.98 -5.51 6.23
CA LEU A 30 -0.16 -5.36 7.13
C LEU A 30 0.12 -5.95 8.52
N MET A 31 0.81 -7.09 8.62
CA MET A 31 1.24 -7.63 9.91
C MET A 31 2.21 -6.69 10.63
N ALA A 32 3.13 -6.04 9.91
CA ALA A 32 4.06 -5.08 10.49
C ALA A 32 3.32 -3.84 11.05
N ILE A 33 2.32 -3.34 10.32
CA ILE A 33 1.43 -2.27 10.78
C ILE A 33 0.67 -2.74 12.03
N ILE A 34 -0.14 -3.80 11.93
CA ILE A 34 -1.00 -4.30 13.01
C ILE A 34 -0.17 -4.69 14.26
N GLY A 35 1.04 -5.19 14.05
CA GLY A 35 2.03 -5.49 15.09
C GLY A 35 1.83 -6.82 15.79
N SER A 36 0.66 -7.03 16.36
CA SER A 36 0.36 -8.21 17.17
C SER A 36 -1.06 -8.73 16.95
N GLY A 37 -1.30 -9.98 17.33
CA GLY A 37 -2.63 -10.56 17.34
C GLY A 37 -3.50 -9.96 18.45
N THR A 38 -4.67 -10.55 18.65
CA THR A 38 -5.45 -10.39 19.88
C THR A 38 -5.49 -11.74 20.61
N GLN A 39 -6.11 -11.76 21.80
CA GLN A 39 -6.42 -13.02 22.48
C GLN A 39 -7.30 -13.97 21.64
N TYR A 40 -8.01 -13.45 20.63
CA TYR A 40 -8.96 -14.21 19.82
C TYR A 40 -8.48 -14.52 18.39
N ALA A 41 -7.47 -13.81 17.89
CA ALA A 41 -6.99 -13.95 16.51
C ALA A 41 -5.50 -13.65 16.37
N ASP A 42 -4.76 -14.52 15.67
CA ASP A 42 -3.37 -14.25 15.28
C ASP A 42 -3.29 -13.08 14.28
N VAL A 43 -2.20 -12.30 14.34
CA VAL A 43 -1.95 -11.18 13.42
C VAL A 43 -1.96 -11.62 11.95
N THR A 44 -1.55 -12.84 11.66
CA THR A 44 -1.61 -13.43 10.31
C THR A 44 -3.05 -13.49 9.79
N LYS A 45 -4.00 -13.88 10.66
CA LYS A 45 -5.43 -13.93 10.30
C LYS A 45 -5.96 -12.52 10.09
N LEU A 46 -5.69 -11.60 11.02
CA LEU A 46 -6.13 -10.21 10.92
C LEU A 46 -5.63 -9.55 9.63
N ALA A 47 -4.35 -9.73 9.30
CA ALA A 47 -3.74 -9.16 8.09
C ALA A 47 -4.38 -9.72 6.81
N ARG A 48 -4.72 -11.02 6.76
CA ARG A 48 -5.39 -11.62 5.60
C ARG A 48 -6.81 -11.08 5.40
N GLU A 49 -7.58 -10.93 6.47
CA GLU A 49 -8.94 -10.35 6.38
C GLU A 49 -8.88 -8.89 5.91
N VAL A 50 -7.95 -8.10 6.44
CA VAL A 50 -7.75 -6.72 5.97
C VAL A 50 -7.28 -6.68 4.52
N GLN A 51 -6.36 -7.56 4.11
CA GLN A 51 -5.92 -7.65 2.71
C GLN A 51 -7.07 -8.00 1.77
N LYS A 52 -7.99 -8.88 2.20
CA LYS A 52 -9.19 -9.22 1.43
C LYS A 52 -10.08 -7.99 1.25
N LEU A 53 -10.37 -7.25 2.32
CA LEU A 53 -11.16 -6.02 2.24
C LEU A 53 -10.51 -4.96 1.33
N LEU A 54 -9.19 -4.82 1.39
CA LEU A 54 -8.46 -3.92 0.49
C LEU A 54 -8.59 -4.31 -0.98
N LYS A 55 -8.55 -5.61 -1.30
CA LYS A 55 -8.76 -6.08 -2.67
C LYS A 55 -10.20 -5.86 -3.15
N GLU A 56 -11.17 -5.96 -2.24
CA GLU A 56 -12.59 -5.78 -2.57
C GLU A 56 -12.99 -4.30 -2.70
N LYS A 57 -12.45 -3.42 -1.86
CA LYS A 57 -12.88 -2.01 -1.74
C LYS A 57 -11.87 -0.99 -2.25
N GLY A 58 -10.59 -1.36 -2.36
CA GLY A 58 -9.53 -0.45 -2.79
C GLY A 58 -9.51 0.86 -2.00
N SER A 59 -9.55 1.98 -2.72
CA SER A 59 -9.57 3.34 -2.16
C SER A 59 -10.85 3.69 -1.39
N GLU A 60 -11.94 2.94 -1.57
CA GLU A 60 -13.22 3.15 -0.87
C GLU A 60 -13.26 2.49 0.51
N LEU A 61 -12.19 1.81 0.94
CA LEU A 61 -12.12 1.16 2.24
C LEU A 61 -12.35 2.18 3.37
N SER A 62 -13.39 1.97 4.17
CA SER A 62 -13.75 2.84 5.28
C SER A 62 -13.33 2.30 6.64
N TYR A 63 -13.31 3.18 7.65
CA TYR A 63 -13.13 2.78 9.05
C TYR A 63 -14.18 1.74 9.50
N LYS A 64 -15.43 1.85 9.03
CA LYS A 64 -16.50 0.90 9.35
C LYS A 64 -16.23 -0.48 8.76
N ASP A 65 -15.64 -0.54 7.57
CA ASP A 65 -15.24 -1.81 6.95
C ASP A 65 -14.17 -2.52 7.77
N LEU A 66 -13.16 -1.78 8.26
CA LEU A 66 -12.15 -2.35 9.13
C LEU A 66 -12.73 -2.86 10.45
N LEU A 67 -13.71 -2.15 11.04
CA LEU A 67 -14.40 -2.62 12.24
C LEU A 67 -15.26 -3.88 12.00
N SER A 68 -15.61 -4.20 10.76
CA SER A 68 -16.29 -5.46 10.42
C SER A 68 -15.38 -6.69 10.55
N VAL A 69 -14.05 -6.48 10.54
CA VAL A 69 -13.07 -7.56 10.74
C VAL A 69 -13.12 -8.02 12.20
N LYS A 70 -13.62 -9.24 12.43
CA LYS A 70 -13.71 -9.82 13.77
C LYS A 70 -12.34 -9.79 14.46
N SER A 71 -12.33 -9.26 15.68
CA SER A 71 -11.13 -9.11 16.52
C SER A 71 -10.11 -8.06 16.04
N LEU A 72 -10.45 -7.20 15.08
CA LEU A 72 -9.72 -5.97 14.80
C LEU A 72 -10.36 -4.81 15.58
N GLY A 73 -9.74 -4.42 16.69
CA GLY A 73 -10.27 -3.36 17.54
C GLY A 73 -10.04 -1.94 16.97
N PRO A 74 -10.72 -0.92 17.55
CA PRO A 74 -10.63 0.48 17.11
C PRO A 74 -9.19 0.98 16.96
N ALA A 75 -8.31 0.70 17.93
CA ALA A 75 -6.92 1.17 17.88
C ALA A 75 -6.16 0.69 16.63
N LYS A 76 -6.31 -0.59 16.25
CA LYS A 76 -5.66 -1.17 15.07
C LYS A 76 -6.30 -0.67 13.78
N ALA A 77 -7.63 -0.51 13.76
CA ALA A 77 -8.34 0.06 12.63
C ALA A 77 -7.90 1.52 12.38
N THR A 78 -7.83 2.35 13.41
CA THR A 78 -7.34 3.74 13.30
C THR A 78 -5.90 3.80 12.83
N GLN A 79 -5.03 2.90 13.31
CA GLN A 79 -3.64 2.84 12.86
C GLN A 79 -3.53 2.54 11.36
N ILE A 80 -4.33 1.60 10.85
CA ILE A 80 -4.38 1.28 9.42
C ILE A 80 -4.90 2.48 8.62
N MET A 81 -6.02 3.09 9.04
CA MET A 81 -6.61 4.26 8.37
C MET A 81 -5.63 5.43 8.32
N ALA A 82 -4.92 5.70 9.42
CA ALA A 82 -3.92 6.75 9.48
C ALA A 82 -2.75 6.49 8.52
N GLY A 83 -2.29 5.23 8.41
CA GLY A 83 -1.26 4.85 7.46
C GLY A 83 -1.69 5.08 6.00
N PHE A 84 -2.90 4.67 5.64
CA PHE A 84 -3.43 4.90 4.29
C PHE A 84 -3.68 6.37 3.99
N GLU A 85 -4.19 7.14 4.94
CA GLU A 85 -4.41 8.57 4.76
C GLU A 85 -3.10 9.35 4.66
N LEU A 86 -2.06 8.98 5.43
CA LEU A 86 -0.72 9.55 5.26
C LEU A 86 -0.16 9.22 3.89
N TRP A 87 -0.28 7.97 3.45
CA TRP A 87 0.15 7.58 2.12
C TRP A 87 -0.59 8.40 1.05
N ARG A 88 -1.91 8.56 1.22
CA ARG A 88 -2.73 9.38 0.33
C ARG A 88 -2.26 10.82 0.26
N ARG A 89 -2.08 11.48 1.40
CA ARG A 89 -1.67 12.89 1.44
C ARG A 89 -0.26 13.16 0.92
N GLN A 90 0.63 12.18 1.02
CA GLN A 90 2.04 12.36 0.66
C GLN A 90 2.37 11.83 -0.74
N PHE A 91 1.65 10.81 -1.20
CA PHE A 91 1.95 10.09 -2.44
C PHE A 91 0.75 9.96 -3.38
N GLU A 92 -0.47 10.02 -2.87
CA GLU A 92 -1.70 10.22 -3.65
C GLU A 92 -2.01 11.73 -3.72
N VAL A 93 -0.99 12.53 -4.05
CA VAL A 93 -1.20 13.94 -4.41
C VAL A 93 -1.52 14.00 -5.89
N SER A 94 -2.70 14.55 -6.12
CA SER A 94 -3.30 15.02 -7.36
C SER A 94 -2.43 16.03 -8.12
N GLU A 95 -1.28 15.61 -8.61
CA GLU A 95 -0.71 16.19 -9.83
C GLU A 95 -0.65 15.08 -10.85
N ARG A 96 -1.82 14.64 -11.33
CA ARG A 96 -1.89 14.20 -12.71
C ARG A 96 -1.55 15.44 -13.53
N PRO A 97 -0.34 15.53 -14.11
CA PRO A 97 0.07 16.74 -14.79
C PRO A 97 -0.94 17.03 -15.89
N ILE A 98 -1.35 18.29 -16.00
CA ILE A 98 -2.13 18.74 -17.14
C ILE A 98 -1.17 18.75 -18.33
N ILE A 99 -1.38 17.84 -19.28
CA ILE A 99 -0.64 17.74 -20.53
C ILE A 99 -1.29 18.68 -21.54
N ASP A 100 -0.97 19.96 -21.43
CA ASP A 100 -1.40 21.03 -22.34
C ASP A 100 -0.32 21.43 -23.36
N SER A 101 0.81 20.73 -23.36
CA SER A 101 1.99 21.03 -24.18
C SER A 101 2.84 19.77 -24.43
N PRO A 102 3.54 19.67 -25.58
CA PRO A 102 4.47 18.58 -25.86
C PRO A 102 5.59 18.46 -24.82
N GLU A 103 6.07 19.57 -24.27
CA GLU A 103 7.14 19.60 -23.28
C GLU A 103 6.74 18.85 -22.01
N LYS A 104 5.53 19.09 -21.51
CA LYS A 104 4.99 18.38 -20.34
C LYS A 104 4.78 16.90 -20.61
N ALA A 105 4.43 16.50 -21.85
CA ALA A 105 4.35 15.10 -22.23
C ALA A 105 5.74 14.44 -22.21
N VAL A 106 6.77 15.12 -22.72
CA VAL A 106 8.16 14.66 -22.73
C VAL A 106 8.74 14.53 -21.32
N GLU A 107 8.35 15.40 -20.38
CA GLU A 107 8.75 15.30 -18.96
C GLU A 107 8.32 13.97 -18.32
N GLN A 108 7.17 13.41 -18.74
CA GLN A 108 6.66 12.13 -18.23
C GLN A 108 7.44 10.91 -18.75
N LEU A 109 8.31 11.10 -19.75
CA LEU A 109 9.06 10.04 -20.44
C LEU A 109 10.56 10.06 -20.08
N SER A 110 10.90 10.65 -18.94
CA SER A 110 12.30 10.79 -18.51
C SER A 110 13.02 9.46 -18.27
N ASP A 111 12.30 8.41 -17.90
CA ASP A 111 12.78 7.06 -17.63
C ASP A 111 13.24 6.30 -18.89
N ILE A 112 12.71 6.66 -20.06
CA ILE A 112 13.08 6.07 -21.35
C ILE A 112 14.10 6.87 -22.14
N ARG A 113 14.43 8.10 -21.71
CA ARG A 113 15.28 9.05 -22.45
C ARG A 113 16.63 8.48 -22.88
N ASP A 114 17.28 7.69 -22.02
CA ASP A 114 18.63 7.16 -22.25
C ASP A 114 18.66 5.67 -22.62
N LYS A 115 17.50 5.09 -22.97
CA LYS A 115 17.41 3.67 -23.31
C LYS A 115 17.90 3.43 -24.73
N LYS A 116 18.59 2.29 -24.94
CA LYS A 116 19.17 1.88 -26.23
C LYS A 116 18.19 1.14 -27.15
N GLN A 117 16.95 0.95 -26.71
CA GLN A 117 15.89 0.25 -27.44
C GLN A 117 14.72 1.20 -27.65
N GLU A 118 13.93 0.99 -28.69
CA GLU A 118 12.74 1.79 -28.96
C GLU A 118 11.59 1.38 -28.03
N TYR A 119 10.90 2.37 -27.47
CA TYR A 119 9.74 2.19 -26.59
C TYR A 119 8.53 2.90 -27.21
N PHE A 120 7.45 2.15 -27.43
CA PHE A 120 6.15 2.73 -27.73
C PHE A 120 5.41 2.99 -26.41
N VAL A 121 5.10 4.26 -26.12
CA VAL A 121 4.45 4.67 -24.87
C VAL A 121 3.12 5.36 -25.17
N CYS A 122 2.11 5.06 -24.36
CA CYS A 122 0.80 5.70 -24.41
C CYS A 122 0.58 6.49 -23.12
N LEU A 123 0.30 7.79 -23.24
CA LEU A 123 -0.17 8.63 -22.15
C LEU A 123 -1.69 8.78 -22.30
N THR A 124 -2.45 8.20 -21.39
CA THR A 124 -3.92 8.29 -21.39
C THR A 124 -4.34 9.49 -20.57
N LEU A 125 -5.13 10.39 -21.14
CA LEU A 125 -5.60 11.60 -20.46
C LEU A 125 -7.09 11.51 -20.13
N ASP A 126 -7.51 12.18 -19.06
CA ASP A 126 -8.91 12.49 -18.82
C ASP A 126 -9.39 13.70 -19.67
N GLY A 127 -10.69 14.02 -19.60
CA GLY A 127 -11.28 15.12 -20.38
C GLY A 127 -10.79 16.53 -20.03
N ALA A 128 -9.94 16.69 -19.02
CA ALA A 128 -9.29 17.95 -18.65
C ALA A 128 -7.78 17.92 -18.93
N ASN A 129 -7.32 17.03 -19.81
CA ASN A 129 -5.93 16.80 -20.17
C ASN A 129 -5.04 16.35 -19.00
N ARG A 130 -5.60 15.79 -17.93
CA ARG A 130 -4.80 15.23 -16.83
C ARG A 130 -4.42 13.79 -17.13
N LEU A 131 -3.16 13.43 -16.87
CA LEU A 131 -2.65 12.06 -16.98
C LEU A 131 -3.46 11.02 -16.16
#